data_AF-A0A842X4K9-F1
#
_entry.id   AF-A0A842X4K9-F1
#
_cell.length_a   1.000
_cell.length_b   1.000
_cell.length_c   1.000
_cell.angle_alpha   90.00
_cell.angle_beta   90.00
_cell.angle_gamma   90.00
#
_symmetry.space_group_name_H-M   'P 1'
#
loop_
_entity.id
_entity.type
_entity.pdbx_description
1 polymer ?
#
loop_
_entity_poly.entity_id
_entity_poly.type
_entity_poly.pdbx_seq_one_letter_code
_entity_poly.pdbx_strand_id
1 'polypeptide(L)'
;MEEGNRRFNVVAFFVIAAILALFAYTAYSSGHPWSLTCYQCRACNLNCPLGYDVAKFVVAAAVDDPDIYMSARNLQLRLDEAYSTDPDMTVEVDGERMTAGEAIERFGEGLVVEVRMLRVKDAAKYDPLEGACERSCPIELPITDTIRDLKEDGVFNE
;
A
#
# COMPACT_ATOMS: atom_id res chain seq x y z
N MET A 1 -12.13 44.89 0.03
CA MET A 1 -11.76 43.64 0.75
C MET A 1 -12.45 42.40 0.13
N GLU A 2 -13.68 42.53 -0.39
CA GLU A 2 -14.40 41.41 -1.04
C GLU A 2 -13.79 40.92 -2.36
N GLU A 3 -13.26 41.78 -3.24
CA GLU A 3 -12.70 41.33 -4.53
C GLU A 3 -11.44 40.47 -4.37
N GLY A 4 -10.58 40.76 -3.39
CA GLY A 4 -9.40 39.97 -3.09
C GLY A 4 -9.76 38.56 -2.61
N ASN A 5 -10.72 38.47 -1.70
CA ASN A 5 -11.23 37.18 -1.20
C ASN A 5 -11.95 36.39 -2.30
N ARG A 6 -12.69 37.06 -3.21
CA ARG A 6 -13.34 36.40 -4.34
C ARG A 6 -12.34 35.82 -5.34
N ARG A 7 -11.27 36.56 -5.68
CA ARG A 7 -10.19 36.05 -6.55
C ARG A 7 -9.46 34.88 -5.91
N PHE A 8 -9.16 34.98 -4.62
CA PHE A 8 -8.54 33.89 -3.86
C PHE A 8 -9.40 32.62 -3.86
N ASN A 9 -10.70 32.75 -3.58
CA ASN A 9 -11.63 31.61 -3.58
C ASN A 9 -11.76 30.95 -4.97
N VAL A 10 -11.77 31.74 -6.04
CA VAL A 10 -11.80 31.22 -7.42
C VAL A 10 -10.52 30.47 -7.76
N VAL A 11 -9.35 31.01 -7.41
CA VAL A 11 -8.07 30.32 -7.63
C VAL A 11 -8.01 29.04 -6.80
N ALA A 12 -8.40 29.08 -5.52
CA ALA A 12 -8.44 27.90 -4.67
C ALA A 12 -9.38 26.83 -5.24
N PHE A 13 -10.54 27.22 -5.76
CA PHE A 13 -11.46 26.29 -6.44
C PHE A 13 -10.80 25.63 -7.66
N PHE A 14 -10.14 26.39 -8.53
CA PHE A 14 -9.47 25.83 -9.69
C PHE A 14 -8.32 24.89 -9.30
N VAL A 15 -7.55 25.23 -8.26
CA VAL A 15 -6.48 24.36 -7.75
C VAL A 15 -7.05 23.05 -7.21
N ILE A 16 -8.11 23.12 -6.38
CA ILE A 16 -8.77 21.92 -5.84
C ILE A 16 -9.34 21.07 -6.98
N ALA A 17 -10.02 21.69 -7.94
CA ALA A 17 -10.59 20.98 -9.09
C ALA A 17 -9.50 20.30 -9.94
N ALA A 18 -8.36 20.96 -10.15
CA ALA A 18 -7.23 20.37 -10.87
C ALA A 18 -6.62 19.18 -10.12
N ILE A 19 -6.49 19.27 -8.79
CA ILE A 19 -6.01 18.17 -7.95
C ILE A 19 -6.97 16.97 -8.00
N LEU A 20 -8.27 17.22 -7.89
CA LEU A 20 -9.29 16.16 -7.98
C LEU A 20 -9.30 15.50 -9.37
N ALA A 21 -9.17 16.31 -10.43
CA ALA A 21 -9.09 15.79 -11.80
C ALA A 21 -7.83 14.95 -12.01
N LEU A 22 -6.69 15.34 -11.40
CA LEU A 22 -5.46 14.56 -11.43
C LEU A 22 -5.64 13.20 -10.75
N PHE A 23 -6.20 13.14 -9.55
CA PHE A 23 -6.47 11.86 -8.85
C PHE A 23 -7.45 10.96 -9.61
N ALA A 24 -8.47 11.56 -10.22
CA ALA A 24 -9.36 10.80 -11.09
C ALA A 24 -8.58 10.22 -12.27
N TYR A 25 -7.83 11.07 -12.99
CA TYR A 25 -7.02 10.64 -14.12
C TYR A 25 -6.05 9.52 -13.76
N THR A 26 -5.31 9.62 -12.65
CA THR A 26 -4.37 8.59 -12.21
C THR A 26 -5.06 7.27 -11.93
N ALA A 27 -6.19 7.28 -11.21
CA ALA A 27 -6.94 6.05 -10.91
C ALA A 27 -7.54 5.38 -12.16
N TYR A 28 -7.93 6.17 -13.17
CA TYR A 28 -8.39 5.62 -14.45
C TYR A 28 -7.22 5.10 -15.29
N SER A 29 -6.10 5.82 -15.31
CA SER A 29 -4.92 5.39 -16.05
C SER A 29 -4.30 4.14 -15.44
N SER A 30 -4.37 3.95 -14.12
CA SER A 30 -3.88 2.77 -13.39
C SER A 30 -4.75 1.52 -13.50
N GLY A 31 -5.77 1.51 -14.36
CA GLY A 31 -6.70 0.38 -14.48
C GLY A 31 -7.63 0.15 -13.29
N HIS A 32 -7.57 1.00 -12.25
CA HIS A 32 -8.27 0.83 -10.99
C HIS A 32 -9.16 2.03 -10.60
N PRO A 33 -10.13 2.45 -11.44
CA PRO A 33 -10.96 3.63 -11.16
C PRO A 33 -11.88 3.46 -9.94
N TRP A 34 -12.20 2.21 -9.58
CA TRP A 34 -12.96 1.87 -8.38
C TRP A 34 -12.21 2.21 -7.08
N SER A 35 -10.89 2.41 -7.13
CA SER A 35 -10.08 2.77 -5.96
C SER A 35 -10.53 4.06 -5.27
N LEU A 36 -11.09 5.00 -6.03
CA LEU A 36 -11.64 6.27 -5.54
C LEU A 36 -12.87 6.10 -4.64
N THR A 37 -13.54 4.95 -4.70
CA THR A 37 -14.73 4.65 -3.91
C THR A 37 -14.38 4.04 -2.54
N CYS A 38 -13.11 3.68 -2.33
CA CYS A 38 -12.65 3.14 -1.06
C CYS A 38 -12.66 4.21 0.04
N TYR A 39 -13.43 3.98 1.08
CA TYR A 39 -13.51 4.85 2.26
C TYR A 39 -12.62 4.37 3.43
N GLN A 40 -11.64 3.50 3.14
CA GLN A 40 -10.59 3.04 4.07
C GLN A 40 -11.12 2.51 5.41
N CYS A 41 -12.19 1.71 5.37
CA CYS A 41 -12.68 1.07 6.58
C CYS A 41 -11.75 -0.03 7.08
N ARG A 42 -11.83 -0.35 8.38
CA ARG A 42 -11.00 -1.40 8.99
C ARG A 42 -11.42 -2.84 8.66
N ALA A 43 -12.53 -3.03 7.93
CA ALA A 43 -13.11 -4.36 7.71
C ALA A 43 -12.15 -5.32 7.02
N CYS A 44 -11.47 -4.88 5.95
CA CYS A 44 -10.53 -5.70 5.21
C CYS A 44 -9.30 -6.09 6.04
N ASN A 45 -8.79 -5.15 6.86
CA ASN A 45 -7.60 -5.36 7.69
C ASN A 45 -7.84 -6.39 8.81
N LEU A 46 -9.06 -6.46 9.35
CA LEU A 46 -9.40 -7.39 10.44
C LEU A 46 -9.38 -8.86 10.01
N ASN A 47 -9.66 -9.13 8.74
CA ASN A 47 -9.76 -10.49 8.20
C ASN A 47 -8.53 -10.89 7.36
N CYS A 48 -7.52 -10.02 7.25
CA CYS A 48 -6.28 -10.33 6.54
C CYS A 48 -5.39 -11.24 7.42
N PRO A 49 -5.05 -12.46 6.97
CA PRO A 49 -4.25 -13.40 7.75
C PRO A 49 -2.83 -12.87 8.02
N LEU A 50 -2.25 -12.13 7.07
CA LEU A 50 -0.92 -11.52 7.19
C LEU A 50 -0.94 -10.18 7.97
N GLY A 51 -2.14 -9.72 8.34
CA GLY A 51 -2.34 -8.50 9.12
C GLY A 51 -1.95 -7.24 8.35
N TYR A 52 -2.16 -7.24 7.04
CA TYR A 52 -1.87 -6.11 6.17
C TYR A 52 -2.81 -4.93 6.40
N ASP A 53 -2.31 -3.72 6.17
CA ASP A 53 -3.16 -2.54 5.95
C ASP A 53 -3.68 -2.55 4.50
N VAL A 54 -4.73 -3.34 4.27
CA VAL A 54 -5.26 -3.64 2.94
C VAL A 54 -5.71 -2.39 2.19
N ALA A 55 -6.14 -1.34 2.90
CA ALA A 55 -6.47 -0.06 2.30
C ALA A 55 -5.30 0.54 1.51
N LYS A 56 -4.05 0.20 1.84
CA LYS A 56 -2.85 0.65 1.13
C LYS A 56 -2.73 0.09 -0.27
N PHE A 57 -3.21 -1.13 -0.55
CA PHE A 57 -3.30 -1.61 -1.94
C PHE A 57 -4.16 -0.68 -2.79
N VAL A 58 -5.30 -0.25 -2.24
CA VAL A 58 -6.23 0.61 -2.95
C VAL A 58 -5.69 2.04 -3.09
N VAL A 59 -5.02 2.55 -2.06
CA VAL A 59 -4.37 3.88 -2.13
C VAL A 59 -3.25 3.86 -3.18
N ALA A 60 -2.41 2.83 -3.17
CA ALA A 60 -1.33 2.66 -4.14
C ALA A 60 -1.87 2.61 -5.58
N ALA A 61 -2.95 1.87 -5.81
CA ALA A 61 -3.66 1.87 -7.08
C ALA A 61 -4.23 3.25 -7.48
N ALA A 62 -4.80 4.01 -6.54
CA ALA A 62 -5.38 5.31 -6.82
C ALA A 62 -4.35 6.37 -7.24
N VAL A 63 -3.12 6.27 -6.72
CA VAL A 63 -2.03 7.21 -7.03
C VAL A 63 -0.98 6.64 -7.98
N ASP A 64 -1.18 5.40 -8.46
CA ASP A 64 -0.25 4.68 -9.33
C ASP A 64 1.18 4.58 -8.74
N ASP A 65 1.27 4.25 -7.44
CA ASP A 65 2.54 4.17 -6.71
C ASP A 65 2.68 2.83 -5.94
N PRO A 66 3.36 1.82 -6.51
CA PRO A 66 3.54 0.51 -5.89
C PRO A 66 4.55 0.51 -4.72
N ASP A 67 5.28 1.61 -4.51
CA ASP A 67 6.33 1.75 -3.49
C ASP A 67 5.82 2.31 -2.16
N ILE A 68 4.52 2.60 -2.05
CA ILE A 68 3.90 3.00 -0.78
C ILE A 68 4.12 1.90 0.27
N TYR A 69 4.57 2.29 1.46
CA TYR A 69 4.69 1.35 2.58
C TYR A 69 3.35 1.08 3.25
N MET A 70 3.13 -0.18 3.59
CA MET A 70 2.01 -0.67 4.41
C MET A 70 2.53 -1.42 5.64
N SER A 71 1.69 -1.52 6.66
CA SER A 71 2.02 -2.35 7.82
C SER A 71 1.70 -3.82 7.58
N ALA A 72 2.52 -4.72 8.12
CA ALA A 72 2.22 -6.13 8.30
C ALA A 72 2.33 -6.50 9.78
N ARG A 73 1.52 -7.46 10.25
CA ARG A 73 1.54 -7.87 11.66
C ARG A 73 1.91 -9.33 11.87
N ASN A 74 1.59 -10.19 10.90
CA ASN A 74 1.77 -11.63 11.00
C ASN A 74 2.71 -12.17 9.92
N LEU A 75 3.37 -11.30 9.16
CA LEU A 75 4.35 -11.70 8.17
C LEU A 75 5.71 -11.91 8.85
N GLN A 76 6.26 -13.10 8.69
CA GLN A 76 7.61 -13.45 9.12
C GLN A 76 8.41 -13.89 7.91
N LEU A 77 9.61 -13.34 7.76
CA LEU A 77 10.52 -13.68 6.67
C LEU A 77 11.88 -14.06 7.23
N ARG A 78 12.66 -14.81 6.46
CA ARG A 78 14.09 -14.93 6.73
C ARG A 78 14.74 -13.58 6.42
N LEU A 79 15.74 -13.19 7.21
CA LEU A 79 16.35 -11.88 7.12
C LEU A 79 17.07 -11.65 5.78
N ASP A 80 17.65 -12.71 5.19
CA ASP A 80 18.20 -12.68 3.83
C ASP A 80 17.11 -12.42 2.77
N GLU A 81 15.93 -13.00 2.94
CA GLU A 81 14.78 -12.78 2.05
C GLU A 81 14.24 -11.35 2.19
N ALA A 82 14.06 -10.86 3.43
CA ALA A 82 13.64 -9.50 3.71
C ALA A 82 14.62 -8.47 3.09
N TYR A 83 15.93 -8.64 3.33
CA TYR A 83 16.97 -7.78 2.76
C TYR A 83 16.98 -7.80 1.23
N SER A 84 16.87 -8.99 0.62
CA SER A 84 16.84 -9.12 -0.85
C SER A 84 15.59 -8.50 -1.48
N THR A 85 14.47 -8.50 -0.75
CA THR A 85 13.21 -7.90 -1.18
C THR A 85 13.29 -6.38 -1.13
N ASP A 86 13.70 -5.86 0.02
CA ASP A 86 13.78 -4.42 0.30
C ASP A 86 14.69 -4.17 1.52
N PRO A 87 15.91 -3.64 1.33
CA PRO A 87 16.79 -3.30 2.44
C PRO A 87 16.18 -2.31 3.44
N ASP A 88 15.25 -1.46 2.98
CA ASP A 88 14.56 -0.45 3.78
C ASP A 88 13.28 -0.99 4.47
N MET A 89 12.95 -2.27 4.27
CA MET A 89 11.84 -2.94 4.95
C MET A 89 12.03 -2.83 6.46
N THR A 90 11.00 -2.37 7.17
CA THR A 90 11.07 -2.31 8.63
C THR A 90 10.78 -3.70 9.19
N VAL A 91 11.76 -4.25 9.89
CA VAL A 91 11.70 -5.53 10.60
C VAL A 91 11.80 -5.31 12.10
N GLU A 92 11.34 -6.28 12.88
CA GLU A 92 11.48 -6.29 14.34
C GLU A 92 12.27 -7.51 14.79
N VAL A 93 13.32 -7.27 15.58
CA VAL A 93 14.19 -8.28 16.17
C VAL A 93 14.30 -7.99 17.65
N ASP A 94 13.95 -8.96 18.51
CA ASP A 94 13.97 -8.82 19.98
C ASP A 94 13.23 -7.56 20.52
N GLY A 95 12.17 -7.12 19.82
CA GLY A 95 11.38 -5.94 20.16
C GLY A 95 11.98 -4.60 19.70
N GLU A 96 13.13 -4.61 19.03
CA GLU A 96 13.75 -3.44 18.41
C GLU A 96 13.38 -3.38 16.93
N ARG A 97 12.90 -2.22 16.46
CA ARG A 97 12.57 -1.99 15.05
C ARG A 97 13.73 -1.34 14.33
N MET A 98 14.07 -1.88 13.17
CA MET A 98 15.17 -1.42 12.33
C MET A 98 14.90 -1.78 10.87
N THR A 99 15.74 -1.31 9.95
CA THR A 99 15.65 -1.74 8.55
C THR A 99 16.21 -3.16 8.38
N ALA A 100 15.81 -3.87 7.33
CA ALA A 100 16.39 -5.17 7.01
C ALA A 100 17.90 -5.09 6.74
N GLY A 101 18.37 -3.98 6.17
CA GLY A 101 19.79 -3.67 5.99
C GLY A 101 20.55 -3.54 7.31
N GLU A 102 20.01 -2.79 8.27
CA GLU A 102 20.61 -2.67 9.61
C GLU A 102 20.62 -4.02 10.34
N ALA A 103 19.52 -4.78 10.22
CA ALA A 103 19.39 -6.08 10.87
C ALA A 103 20.37 -7.11 10.30
N ILE A 104 20.55 -7.20 8.98
CA ILE A 104 21.44 -8.22 8.38
C ILE A 104 22.90 -7.96 8.73
N GLU A 105 23.33 -6.70 8.83
CA GLU A 105 24.67 -6.33 9.28
C GLU A 105 24.91 -6.72 10.75
N ARG A 106 23.87 -6.58 11.59
CA ARG A 106 23.97 -6.82 13.05
C ARG A 106 23.82 -8.29 13.45
N PHE A 107 22.92 -9.02 12.80
CA PHE A 107 22.52 -10.37 13.20
C PHE A 107 22.94 -11.46 12.19
N GLY A 108 23.38 -11.08 11.00
CA GLY A 108 23.74 -12.00 9.92
C GLY A 108 22.52 -12.58 9.20
N GLU A 109 22.77 -13.57 8.34
CA GLU A 109 21.74 -14.23 7.54
C GLU A 109 20.95 -15.29 8.33
N GLY A 110 19.77 -15.67 7.83
CA GLY A 110 19.04 -16.85 8.30
C GLY A 110 18.18 -16.68 9.55
N LEU A 111 18.29 -15.56 10.26
CA LEU A 111 17.36 -15.21 11.33
C LEU A 111 15.95 -15.02 10.75
N VAL A 112 14.91 -15.55 11.42
CA VAL A 112 13.51 -15.24 11.08
C VAL A 112 13.10 -14.00 11.85
N VAL A 113 12.59 -13.00 11.13
CA VAL A 113 12.23 -11.68 11.67
C VAL A 113 10.76 -11.36 11.40
N GLU A 114 10.15 -10.57 12.26
CA GLU A 114 8.80 -10.07 12.05
C GLU A 114 8.84 -8.84 11.14
N VAL A 115 8.13 -8.88 10.01
CA VAL A 115 8.01 -7.73 9.13
C VAL A 115 6.95 -6.79 9.69
N ARG A 116 7.32 -5.52 9.88
CA ARG A 116 6.43 -4.47 10.38
C ARG A 116 5.94 -3.55 9.28
N MET A 117 6.80 -3.16 8.36
CA MET A 117 6.45 -2.32 7.21
C MET A 117 7.16 -2.81 5.96
N LEU A 118 6.43 -2.87 4.84
CA LEU A 118 6.96 -3.23 3.52
C LEU A 118 6.19 -2.49 2.42
N ARG A 119 6.79 -2.37 1.23
CA ARG A 119 6.15 -1.74 0.06
C ARG A 119 4.97 -2.56 -0.45
N VAL A 120 4.00 -1.89 -1.09
CA VAL A 120 2.78 -2.55 -1.58
C VAL A 120 3.08 -3.69 -2.54
N LYS A 121 3.96 -3.44 -3.52
CA LYS A 121 4.41 -4.49 -4.46
C LYS A 121 5.07 -5.69 -3.77
N ASP A 122 5.79 -5.47 -2.67
CA ASP A 122 6.47 -6.55 -1.97
C ASP A 122 5.51 -7.36 -1.11
N ALA A 123 4.51 -6.72 -0.50
CA ALA A 123 3.42 -7.44 0.17
C ALA A 123 2.63 -8.34 -0.80
N ALA A 124 2.38 -7.88 -2.03
CA ALA A 124 1.66 -8.65 -3.04
C ALA A 124 2.34 -10.01 -3.35
N LYS A 125 3.68 -10.06 -3.32
CA LYS A 125 4.45 -11.31 -3.53
C LYS A 125 4.09 -12.37 -2.50
N TYR A 126 3.91 -11.96 -1.24
CA TYR A 126 3.62 -12.84 -0.11
C TYR A 126 2.13 -13.11 0.10
N ASP A 127 1.25 -12.35 -0.54
CA ASP A 127 -0.21 -12.52 -0.40
C ASP A 127 -0.67 -13.87 -1.02
N PRO A 128 -1.48 -14.68 -0.32
CA PRO A 128 -1.96 -15.97 -0.83
C PRO A 128 -3.09 -15.86 -1.86
N LEU A 129 -3.58 -14.65 -2.15
CA LEU A 129 -4.73 -14.37 -3.01
C LEU A 129 -6.01 -15.09 -2.55
N GLU A 130 -6.23 -15.24 -1.24
CA GLU A 130 -7.42 -15.94 -0.72
C GLU A 130 -8.74 -15.16 -0.85
N GLY A 131 -8.70 -13.91 -1.34
CA GLY A 131 -9.86 -13.04 -1.50
C GLY A 131 -10.58 -12.71 -0.18
N ALA A 132 -9.90 -12.80 0.97
CA ALA A 132 -10.46 -12.45 2.26
C ALA A 132 -10.78 -10.94 2.35
N CYS A 133 -9.91 -10.13 1.76
CA CYS A 133 -10.03 -8.67 1.65
C CYS A 133 -11.34 -8.25 0.95
N GLU A 134 -11.60 -8.83 -0.21
CA GLU A 134 -12.75 -8.55 -1.06
C GLU A 134 -14.06 -8.99 -0.41
N ARG A 135 -14.11 -10.23 0.11
CA ARG A 135 -15.29 -10.76 0.83
C ARG A 135 -15.66 -9.95 2.09
N SER A 136 -14.68 -9.27 2.68
CA SER A 136 -14.87 -8.44 3.87
C SER A 136 -15.23 -6.99 3.53
N CYS A 137 -15.10 -6.59 2.26
CA CYS A 137 -15.37 -5.24 1.81
C CYS A 137 -16.88 -5.00 1.71
N PRO A 138 -17.46 -4.02 2.42
CA PRO A 138 -18.91 -3.77 2.39
C PRO A 138 -19.45 -3.28 1.03
N ILE A 139 -18.56 -2.82 0.15
CA ILE A 139 -18.86 -2.36 -1.21
C ILE A 139 -18.19 -3.25 -2.27
N GLU A 140 -17.71 -4.43 -1.87
CA GLU A 140 -17.21 -5.48 -2.78
C GLU A 140 -16.13 -4.99 -3.76
N LEU A 141 -15.14 -4.23 -3.26
CA LEU A 141 -14.03 -3.78 -4.11
C LEU A 141 -13.15 -4.96 -4.55
N PRO A 142 -12.72 -5.02 -5.83
CA PRO A 142 -11.90 -6.09 -6.38
C PRO A 142 -10.43 -5.93 -6.00
N ILE A 143 -10.15 -5.90 -4.69
CA ILE A 143 -8.80 -5.69 -4.14
C ILE A 143 -7.86 -6.81 -4.57
N THR A 144 -8.37 -8.03 -4.74
CA THR A 144 -7.60 -9.19 -5.18
C THR A 144 -6.97 -8.98 -6.57
N ASP A 145 -7.63 -8.23 -7.45
CA ASP A 145 -7.10 -7.92 -8.78
C ASP A 145 -5.88 -7.00 -8.68
N THR A 146 -5.97 -5.93 -7.88
CA THR A 146 -4.81 -5.07 -7.59
C THR A 146 -3.62 -5.83 -7.02
N ILE A 147 -3.87 -6.78 -6.11
CA ILE A 147 -2.80 -7.61 -5.53
C ILE A 147 -2.20 -8.52 -6.62
N ARG A 148 -3.02 -9.06 -7.53
CA ARG A 148 -2.57 -9.91 -8.63
C ARG A 148 -1.68 -9.15 -9.60
N ASP A 149 -2.10 -7.96 -10.04
CA ASP A 149 -1.34 -7.14 -10.99
C ASP A 149 0.05 -6.79 -10.43
N LEU A 150 0.10 -6.38 -9.16
CA LEU A 150 1.36 -6.14 -8.46
C LEU A 150 2.22 -7.40 -8.28
N LYS A 151 1.62 -8.58 -8.18
CA LYS A 151 2.33 -9.84 -8.02
C LYS A 151 2.96 -10.32 -9.33
N GLU A 152 2.31 -10.05 -10.46
CA GLU A 152 2.78 -10.41 -11.80
C GLU A 152 3.95 -9.52 -12.21
N ASP A 153 3.77 -8.19 -12.19
CA ASP A 153 4.71 -7.27 -12.84
C ASP A 153 5.29 -6.20 -11.89
N GLY A 154 4.79 -6.11 -10.66
CA GLY A 154 5.24 -5.14 -9.66
C GLY A 154 4.72 -3.72 -9.87
N VAL A 155 3.81 -3.52 -10.82
CA VAL A 155 3.21 -2.25 -11.24
C VAL A 155 1.70 -2.42 -11.43
N PHE A 156 0.95 -1.32 -11.50
CA PHE A 156 -0.51 -1.37 -11.73
C PHE A 156 -0.90 -1.39 -13.22
N ASN A 157 0.05 -1.18 -14.13
CA ASN A 157 -0.17 -1.15 -15.59
C ASN A 157 1.01 -1.75 -16.36
N GLU A 158 0.72 -2.30 -17.54
CA GLU A 158 1.66 -2.44 -18.68
C GLU A 158 1.75 -1.15 -19.52
#